data_AF-C1EIX5-F1
#
_entry.id   AF-C1EIX5-F1
#
_cell.length_a   1.000
_cell.length_b   1.000
_cell.length_c   1.000
_cell.angle_alpha   90.00
_cell.angle_beta   90.00
_cell.angle_gamma   90.00
#
_symmetry.space_group_name_H-M   'P 1'
#
loop_
_entity.id
_entity.type
_entity.pdbx_description
1 polymer ?
#
loop_
_entity_poly.entity_id
_entity_poly.type
_entity_poly.pdbx_seq_one_letter_code
_entity_poly.pdbx_strand_id
1 'polypeptide(L)'
;MALAALAPSRASTVRIRPTEPARCRLDAFTHRRNPRRGGGHLRGWRTITLASDVDPAAAHPPPRSFDPSTLNVRHFINLKNGVEAIPTLRAVGIDDYAFVRIQSTLCEAGDMEKMMLELDANLLVSLALGYSCVVYDFGSRDKKRGVPRALWYGLEFARFALNRYWFDGDDAAVTTDRRGPVLRGKRVDDDFRRKLASLSKSAKKRIKYYRKFVTPEVRATYPGVRLVGAYAVTAKDDDEGFYAETLRGWCAPTADDASNVTAVSGAAAVAGGKTKAKVSPPRTEAEVAAALEGAGLSMFYGGEHDEEWTNRWVHHREA
;
A
#
# COMPACT_ATOMS: atom_id res chain seq x y z
N MET A 1 -25.93 64.46 -0.49
CA MET A 1 -26.35 64.12 0.88
C MET A 1 -27.86 63.89 0.89
N ALA A 2 -28.28 62.63 0.82
CA ALA A 2 -29.65 62.21 1.10
C ALA A 2 -29.58 60.78 1.66
N LEU A 3 -29.85 60.65 2.96
CA LEU A 3 -29.87 59.40 3.72
C LEU A 3 -31.24 58.73 3.52
N ALA A 4 -31.26 57.54 2.93
CA ALA A 4 -32.42 56.66 2.91
C ALA A 4 -32.24 55.55 3.96
N ALA A 5 -33.10 55.53 4.97
CA ALA A 5 -33.13 54.54 6.02
C ALA A 5 -33.90 53.29 5.56
N LEU A 6 -33.25 52.12 5.61
CA LEU A 6 -33.85 50.80 5.39
C LEU A 6 -34.09 50.13 6.76
N ALA A 7 -35.33 49.71 6.97
CA ALA A 7 -35.79 49.01 8.18
C ALA A 7 -35.33 47.53 8.21
N PRO A 8 -35.19 46.92 9.41
CA PRO A 8 -34.69 45.55 9.55
C PRO A 8 -35.76 44.48 9.28
N SER A 9 -35.33 43.43 8.57
CA SER A 9 -36.10 42.21 8.27
C SER A 9 -36.29 41.33 9.51
N ARG A 10 -37.51 40.83 9.69
CA ARG A 10 -37.93 39.93 10.78
C ARG A 10 -37.28 38.54 10.64
N ALA A 11 -36.76 38.03 11.76
CA ALA A 11 -36.30 36.66 11.91
C ALA A 11 -37.49 35.70 12.06
N SER A 12 -37.54 34.64 11.26
CA SER A 12 -38.48 33.52 11.43
C SER A 12 -37.83 32.42 12.26
N THR A 13 -38.33 32.24 13.48
CA THR A 13 -37.94 31.17 14.40
C THR A 13 -38.70 29.89 14.05
N VAL A 14 -38.02 28.90 13.48
CA VAL A 14 -38.58 27.55 13.27
C VAL A 14 -38.41 26.75 14.57
N ARG A 15 -39.53 26.40 15.23
CA ARG A 15 -39.56 25.48 16.37
C ARG A 15 -39.60 24.04 15.83
N ILE A 16 -38.52 23.29 16.05
CA ILE A 16 -38.48 21.83 15.83
C ILE A 16 -38.90 21.14 17.13
N ARG A 17 -39.88 20.25 17.05
CA ARG A 17 -40.33 19.41 18.18
C ARG A 17 -39.28 18.33 18.50
N PRO A 18 -38.98 18.04 19.77
CA PRO A 18 -38.17 16.88 20.14
C PRO A 18 -39.01 15.61 20.03
N THR A 19 -38.54 14.63 19.26
CA THR A 19 -39.07 13.27 19.25
C THR A 19 -38.50 12.50 20.44
N GLU A 20 -39.39 11.94 21.26
CA GLU A 20 -39.08 11.07 22.39
C GLU A 20 -38.32 9.79 21.98
N PRO A 21 -37.42 9.27 22.83
CA PRO A 21 -36.81 7.97 22.62
C PRO A 21 -37.78 6.83 22.96
N ALA A 22 -38.02 5.96 21.97
CA ALA A 22 -38.75 4.71 22.14
C ALA A 22 -38.03 3.80 23.16
N ARG A 23 -38.73 3.50 24.25
CA ARG A 23 -38.38 2.47 25.23
C ARG A 23 -38.58 1.08 24.59
N CYS A 24 -37.50 0.34 24.37
CA CYS A 24 -37.59 -1.12 24.17
C CYS A 24 -37.36 -1.82 25.52
N ARG A 25 -38.44 -2.43 26.01
CA ARG A 25 -38.48 -3.32 27.17
C ARG A 25 -37.60 -4.55 26.95
N LEU A 26 -36.89 -4.92 28.01
CA LEU A 26 -36.48 -6.30 28.26
C LEU A 26 -37.74 -7.18 28.34
N ASP A 27 -37.72 -8.30 27.63
CA ASP A 27 -38.49 -9.48 28.03
C ASP A 27 -37.57 -10.71 28.07
N ALA A 28 -37.68 -11.40 29.19
CA ALA A 28 -36.97 -12.61 29.55
C ALA A 28 -37.39 -13.77 28.65
N PHE A 29 -36.42 -14.46 28.05
CA PHE A 29 -36.68 -15.75 27.41
C PHE A 29 -36.35 -16.87 28.40
N THR A 30 -37.42 -17.42 28.96
CA THR A 30 -37.41 -18.54 29.88
C THR A 30 -37.13 -19.86 29.20
N HIS A 31 -36.53 -20.76 29.99
CA HIS A 31 -36.33 -22.18 29.73
C HIS A 31 -37.49 -22.86 28.98
N ARG A 32 -37.18 -23.54 27.88
CA ARG A 32 -37.89 -24.77 27.49
C ARG A 32 -36.90 -25.91 27.24
N ARG A 33 -36.92 -26.85 28.18
CA ARG A 33 -36.44 -28.23 28.02
C ARG A 33 -37.17 -28.88 26.84
N ASN A 34 -36.46 -29.61 26.00
CA ASN A 34 -37.06 -30.71 25.25
C ASN A 34 -36.12 -31.92 25.28
N PRO A 35 -36.56 -33.09 25.80
CA PRO A 35 -35.74 -34.28 25.89
C PRO A 35 -36.01 -35.24 24.72
N ARG A 36 -35.01 -36.10 24.49
CA ARG A 36 -35.06 -37.46 23.91
C ARG A 36 -35.07 -37.66 22.38
N ARG A 37 -34.07 -38.48 22.00
CA ARG A 37 -33.92 -39.46 20.89
C ARG A 37 -33.07 -38.94 19.72
N GLY A 38 -32.08 -39.67 19.21
CA GLY A 38 -31.78 -41.11 19.34
C GLY A 38 -30.30 -41.41 19.11
N GLY A 39 -29.93 -42.63 19.51
CA GLY A 39 -28.58 -43.17 19.37
C GLY A 39 -28.15 -43.33 17.92
N GLY A 40 -26.84 -43.23 17.70
CA GLY A 40 -26.23 -43.43 16.40
C GLY A 40 -24.70 -43.46 16.52
N HIS A 41 -24.18 -44.67 16.70
CA HIS A 41 -22.84 -45.11 16.28
C HIS A 41 -21.62 -44.25 16.67
N LEU A 42 -20.96 -44.68 17.75
CA LEU A 42 -19.53 -44.44 17.97
C LEU A 42 -18.74 -45.14 16.84
N ARG A 43 -18.39 -44.40 15.79
CA ARG A 43 -17.36 -44.84 14.84
C ARG A 43 -16.01 -44.66 15.52
N GLY A 44 -15.26 -45.75 15.60
CA GLY A 44 -13.93 -45.81 16.19
C GLY A 44 -13.01 -44.74 15.62
N TRP A 45 -12.44 -43.96 16.53
CA TRP A 45 -11.35 -43.05 16.21
C TRP A 45 -10.13 -43.93 15.91
N ARG A 46 -9.72 -43.97 14.64
CA ARG A 46 -8.43 -44.55 14.29
C ARG A 46 -7.37 -43.57 14.80
N THR A 47 -6.65 -43.99 15.83
CA THR A 47 -5.38 -43.37 16.22
C THR A 47 -4.44 -43.50 15.02
N ILE A 48 -4.20 -42.39 14.33
CA ILE A 48 -3.12 -42.29 13.35
C ILE A 48 -1.85 -42.04 14.17
N THR A 49 -1.07 -43.09 14.39
CA THR A 49 0.33 -42.95 14.82
C THR A 49 1.08 -42.31 13.67
N LEU A 50 1.30 -40.99 13.74
CA LEU A 50 2.30 -40.31 12.94
C LEU A 50 3.66 -40.85 13.39
N ALA A 51 4.33 -41.59 12.51
CA ALA A 51 5.71 -41.99 12.68
C ALA A 51 6.55 -40.71 12.86
N SER A 52 7.02 -40.49 14.08
CA SER A 52 7.89 -39.39 14.46
C SER A 52 9.33 -39.79 14.18
N ASP A 53 9.70 -39.82 12.90
CA ASP A 53 11.09 -39.89 12.45
C ASP A 53 11.51 -38.52 11.86
N VAL A 54 11.30 -37.45 12.63
CA VAL A 54 11.91 -36.15 12.35
C VAL A 54 13.06 -35.99 13.32
N ASP A 55 14.26 -36.17 12.79
CA ASP A 55 15.52 -35.98 13.49
C ASP A 55 15.54 -34.58 14.16
N PRO A 56 15.50 -34.48 15.50
CA PRO A 56 15.48 -33.19 16.19
C PRO A 56 16.81 -32.42 16.05
N ALA A 57 17.81 -33.03 15.40
CA ALA A 57 19.10 -32.43 15.10
C ALA A 57 19.20 -31.81 13.69
N ALA A 58 18.10 -31.74 12.92
CA ALA A 58 18.07 -30.96 11.68
C ALA A 58 18.26 -29.47 12.02
N ALA A 59 19.54 -29.05 12.02
CA ALA A 59 19.98 -27.69 12.28
C ALA A 59 19.04 -26.72 11.59
N HIS A 60 18.37 -25.89 12.38
CA HIS A 60 17.62 -24.77 11.85
C HIS A 60 18.54 -24.05 10.86
N PRO A 61 18.13 -23.88 9.59
CA PRO A 61 18.94 -23.12 8.65
C PRO A 61 19.26 -21.78 9.31
N PRO A 62 20.52 -21.32 9.26
CA PRO A 62 20.89 -20.06 9.91
C PRO A 62 19.91 -18.97 9.43
N PRO A 63 19.53 -18.02 10.29
CA PRO A 63 18.62 -16.95 9.92
C PRO A 63 19.14 -16.32 8.63
N ARG A 64 18.38 -16.48 7.54
CA ARG A 64 18.76 -15.94 6.24
C ARG A 64 18.93 -14.44 6.41
N SER A 65 20.12 -13.93 6.12
CA SER A 65 20.36 -12.49 6.09
C SER A 65 19.41 -11.89 5.05
N PHE A 66 18.53 -11.01 5.49
CA PHE A 66 17.62 -10.32 4.60
C PHE A 66 18.35 -9.17 3.91
N ASP A 67 18.39 -9.19 2.58
CA ASP A 67 18.92 -8.10 1.78
C ASP A 67 17.78 -7.45 0.96
N PRO A 68 17.27 -6.26 1.36
CA PRO A 68 16.20 -5.58 0.63
C PRO A 68 16.62 -5.21 -0.80
N SER A 69 17.92 -5.05 -1.05
CA SER A 69 18.41 -4.67 -2.37
C SER A 69 18.09 -5.73 -3.44
N THR A 70 17.84 -6.98 -3.02
CA THR A 70 17.58 -8.13 -3.89
C THR A 70 16.10 -8.38 -4.19
N LEU A 71 15.21 -7.56 -3.62
CA LEU A 71 13.76 -7.77 -3.73
C LEU A 71 13.23 -7.49 -5.12
N ASN A 72 12.33 -8.37 -5.59
CA ASN A 72 11.59 -8.10 -6.81
C ASN A 72 10.69 -6.86 -6.64
N VAL A 73 10.76 -5.97 -7.62
CA VAL A 73 10.04 -4.70 -7.61
C VAL A 73 8.70 -4.80 -8.35
N ARG A 74 7.69 -4.12 -7.82
CA ARG A 74 6.43 -3.81 -8.49
C ARG A 74 6.25 -2.29 -8.57
N HIS A 75 5.83 -1.82 -9.73
CA HIS A 75 5.79 -0.40 -10.06
C HIS A 75 4.35 0.13 -10.02
N PHE A 76 4.15 1.26 -9.34
CA PHE A 76 2.84 1.88 -9.18
C PHE A 76 2.90 3.37 -9.48
N ILE A 77 2.10 3.83 -10.43
CA ILE A 77 2.02 5.25 -10.78
C ILE A 77 0.91 5.90 -9.96
N ASN A 78 1.24 6.92 -9.15
CA ASN A 78 0.22 7.72 -8.48
C ASN A 78 -0.49 8.60 -9.51
N LEU A 79 -1.83 8.51 -9.58
CA LEU A 79 -2.61 9.25 -10.57
C LEU A 79 -2.47 10.78 -10.40
N LYS A 80 -2.65 11.47 -11.54
CA LYS A 80 -2.30 12.88 -11.77
C LYS A 80 -0.79 13.04 -11.97
N ASN A 81 -0.06 13.61 -11.01
CA ASN A 81 1.31 14.05 -11.23
C ASN A 81 2.32 12.90 -11.42
N GLY A 82 2.04 11.68 -10.93
CA GLY A 82 2.90 10.53 -11.19
C GLY A 82 2.94 10.07 -12.65
N VAL A 83 1.96 10.46 -13.47
CA VAL A 83 1.92 10.14 -14.92
C VAL A 83 3.12 10.72 -15.68
N GLU A 84 3.70 11.82 -15.18
CA GLU A 84 4.94 12.39 -15.72
C GLU A 84 6.13 11.41 -15.67
N ALA A 85 6.09 10.39 -14.83
CA ALA A 85 7.14 9.38 -14.74
C ALA A 85 7.15 8.42 -15.95
N ILE A 86 6.02 8.25 -16.66
CA ILE A 86 5.88 7.21 -17.71
C ILE A 86 7.01 7.26 -18.75
N PRO A 87 7.33 8.41 -19.38
CA PRO A 87 8.40 8.46 -20.37
C PRO A 87 9.75 8.00 -19.80
N THR A 88 10.06 8.40 -18.58
CA THR A 88 11.30 8.01 -17.90
C THR A 88 11.33 6.52 -17.56
N LEU A 89 10.22 5.96 -17.09
CA LEU A 89 10.09 4.53 -16.79
C LEU A 89 10.33 3.69 -18.04
N ARG A 90 9.71 4.06 -19.17
CA ARG A 90 9.91 3.39 -20.46
C ARG A 90 11.35 3.49 -20.94
N ALA A 91 12.00 4.65 -20.74
CA ALA A 91 13.40 4.84 -21.12
C ALA A 91 14.36 3.93 -20.35
N VAL A 92 14.05 3.58 -19.10
CA VAL A 92 14.82 2.62 -18.28
C VAL A 92 14.32 1.18 -18.41
N GLY A 93 13.40 0.90 -19.34
CA GLY A 93 12.88 -0.45 -19.60
C GLY A 93 11.79 -0.94 -18.64
N ILE A 94 11.20 -0.05 -17.85
CA ILE A 94 10.07 -0.37 -16.95
C ILE A 94 8.77 -0.16 -17.71
N ASP A 95 8.21 -1.27 -18.19
CA ASP A 95 6.99 -1.32 -18.99
C ASP A 95 5.76 -1.86 -18.24
N ASP A 96 5.98 -2.62 -17.17
CA ASP A 96 4.94 -3.23 -16.32
C ASP A 96 4.73 -2.40 -15.06
N TYR A 97 3.64 -1.64 -15.03
CA TYR A 97 3.22 -0.84 -13.89
C TYR A 97 1.71 -0.84 -13.73
N ALA A 98 1.26 -0.72 -12.48
CA ALA A 98 -0.14 -0.51 -12.14
C ALA A 98 -0.36 0.95 -11.71
N PHE A 99 -1.63 1.34 -11.55
CA PHE A 99 -1.99 2.67 -11.05
C PHE A 99 -2.45 2.59 -9.60
N VAL A 100 -2.14 3.62 -8.83
CA VAL A 100 -2.65 3.83 -7.49
C VAL A 100 -3.14 5.26 -7.35
N ARG A 101 -4.02 5.51 -6.38
CA ARG A 101 -4.50 6.85 -6.05
C ARG A 101 -4.21 7.17 -4.60
N ILE A 102 -3.24 8.04 -4.38
CA ILE A 102 -2.88 8.60 -3.06
C ILE A 102 -3.00 10.11 -3.18
N GLN A 103 -4.16 10.64 -2.76
CA GLN A 103 -4.46 12.05 -2.93
C GLN A 103 -3.78 12.90 -1.86
N SER A 104 -2.93 13.83 -2.29
CA SER A 104 -2.28 14.81 -1.41
C SER A 104 -3.29 15.69 -0.65
N THR A 105 -4.48 15.93 -1.21
CA THR A 105 -5.56 16.69 -0.58
C THR A 105 -6.21 15.93 0.59
N LEU A 106 -6.35 14.61 0.49
CA LEU A 106 -6.80 13.78 1.62
C LEU A 106 -5.74 13.76 2.72
N CYS A 107 -4.46 13.67 2.34
CA CYS A 107 -3.36 13.75 3.28
C CYS A 107 -3.37 15.11 4.01
N GLU A 108 -3.57 16.21 3.29
CA GLU A 108 -3.67 17.56 3.86
C GLU A 108 -4.86 17.74 4.79
N ALA A 109 -6.03 17.23 4.41
CA ALA A 109 -7.22 17.24 5.25
C ALA A 109 -7.11 16.31 6.48
N GLY A 110 -6.11 15.42 6.51
CA GLY A 110 -5.96 14.42 7.56
C GLY A 110 -6.92 13.23 7.43
N ASP A 111 -7.63 13.09 6.31
CA ASP A 111 -8.56 12.00 6.04
C ASP A 111 -7.81 10.74 5.61
N MET A 112 -7.11 10.16 6.58
CA MET A 112 -6.34 8.94 6.40
C MET A 112 -7.23 7.73 6.12
N GLU A 113 -8.47 7.73 6.58
CA GLU A 113 -9.40 6.63 6.32
C GLU A 113 -9.70 6.54 4.83
N LYS A 114 -10.14 7.64 4.22
CA LYS A 114 -10.43 7.65 2.79
C LYS A 114 -9.20 7.33 1.97
N MET A 115 -8.03 7.87 2.35
CA MET A 115 -6.75 7.54 1.69
C MET A 115 -6.46 6.03 1.74
N MET A 116 -6.62 5.38 2.89
CA MET A 116 -6.41 3.92 3.02
C MET A 116 -7.44 3.10 2.23
N LEU A 117 -8.67 3.59 2.08
CA LEU A 117 -9.72 2.93 1.29
C LEU A 117 -9.47 3.03 -0.23
N GLU A 118 -8.81 4.10 -0.69
CA GLU A 118 -8.44 4.32 -2.10
C GLU A 118 -7.20 3.52 -2.53
N LEU A 119 -6.44 2.94 -1.61
CA LEU A 119 -5.31 2.07 -1.96
C LEU A 119 -5.76 0.88 -2.81
N ASP A 120 -5.05 0.68 -3.91
CA ASP A 120 -5.34 -0.34 -4.92
C ASP A 120 -5.15 -1.77 -4.39
N ALA A 121 -5.96 -2.70 -4.90
CA ALA A 121 -5.88 -4.09 -4.49
C ALA A 121 -4.58 -4.78 -4.95
N ASN A 122 -4.05 -4.45 -6.13
CA ASN A 122 -2.78 -5.02 -6.61
C ASN A 122 -1.62 -4.56 -5.74
N LEU A 123 -1.64 -3.31 -5.27
CA LEU A 123 -0.64 -2.81 -4.33
C LEU A 123 -0.69 -3.60 -3.02
N LEU A 124 -1.88 -3.74 -2.41
CA LEU A 124 -2.03 -4.42 -1.13
C LEU A 124 -1.65 -5.91 -1.20
N VAL A 125 -2.00 -6.60 -2.29
CA VAL A 125 -1.59 -8.00 -2.49
C VAL A 125 -0.08 -8.10 -2.73
N SER A 126 0.50 -7.22 -3.57
CA SER A 126 1.95 -7.24 -3.84
C SER A 126 2.77 -7.01 -2.57
N LEU A 127 2.36 -6.04 -1.74
CA LEU A 127 3.00 -5.80 -0.44
C LEU A 127 2.86 -7.00 0.50
N ALA A 128 1.69 -7.63 0.55
CA ALA A 128 1.47 -8.80 1.41
C ALA A 128 2.34 -10.00 0.97
N LEU A 129 2.54 -10.18 -0.33
CA LEU A 129 3.41 -11.21 -0.90
C LEU A 129 4.92 -10.89 -0.77
N GLY A 130 5.28 -9.73 -0.22
CA GLY A 130 6.67 -9.36 0.04
C GLY A 130 7.42 -8.75 -1.14
N TYR A 131 6.73 -8.21 -2.15
CA TYR A 131 7.37 -7.40 -3.19
C TYR A 131 7.80 -6.05 -2.64
N SER A 132 8.87 -5.48 -3.19
CA SER A 132 9.15 -4.05 -3.01
C SER A 132 8.26 -3.25 -3.95
N CYS A 133 7.37 -2.43 -3.40
CA CYS A 133 6.45 -1.63 -4.21
C CYS A 133 6.94 -0.18 -4.29
N VAL A 134 7.30 0.27 -5.50
CA VAL A 134 7.75 1.63 -5.78
C VAL A 134 6.58 2.44 -6.33
N VAL A 135 6.26 3.55 -5.67
CA VAL A 135 5.18 4.46 -6.04
C VAL A 135 5.76 5.76 -6.61
N TYR A 136 5.39 6.09 -7.85
CA TYR A 136 5.86 7.26 -8.57
C TYR A 136 4.92 8.44 -8.39
N ASP A 137 5.45 9.59 -7.96
CA ASP A 137 4.70 10.84 -7.85
C ASP A 137 5.60 12.05 -8.05
N PHE A 138 5.27 12.95 -8.97
CA PHE A 138 6.04 14.18 -9.22
C PHE A 138 5.38 15.44 -8.62
N GLY A 139 4.31 15.27 -7.84
CA GLY A 139 3.47 16.35 -7.33
C GLY A 139 4.06 17.18 -6.20
N SER A 140 5.38 17.33 -6.16
CA SER A 140 6.02 18.23 -5.22
C SER A 140 5.96 19.68 -5.69
N ARG A 141 5.37 20.52 -4.86
CA ARG A 141 5.40 21.98 -5.01
C ARG A 141 6.56 22.64 -4.26
N ASP A 142 7.24 21.88 -3.39
CA ASP A 142 8.33 22.38 -2.56
C ASP A 142 9.67 22.15 -3.26
N LYS A 143 10.20 23.21 -3.89
CA LYS A 143 11.49 23.17 -4.59
C LYS A 143 12.68 22.89 -3.67
N LYS A 144 12.54 23.07 -2.35
CA LYS A 144 13.64 22.87 -1.39
C LYS A 144 13.74 21.42 -0.91
N ARG A 145 12.59 20.80 -0.62
CA ARG A 145 12.55 19.42 -0.08
C ARG A 145 12.23 18.38 -1.15
N GLY A 146 11.55 18.76 -2.23
CA GLY A 146 11.33 17.90 -3.39
C GLY A 146 10.34 16.75 -3.19
N VAL A 147 10.08 16.25 -1.98
CA VAL A 147 9.19 15.09 -1.77
C VAL A 147 7.70 15.49 -1.81
N PRO A 148 6.87 14.87 -2.68
CA PRO A 148 5.42 15.05 -2.69
C PRO A 148 4.74 14.62 -1.40
N ARG A 149 3.65 15.30 -1.03
CA ARG A 149 2.86 15.01 0.20
C ARG A 149 2.25 13.61 0.22
N ALA A 150 1.83 13.11 -0.93
CA ALA A 150 1.34 11.74 -1.05
C ALA A 150 2.41 10.72 -0.62
N LEU A 151 3.68 11.00 -0.88
CA LEU A 151 4.79 10.14 -0.47
C LEU A 151 5.14 10.35 1.00
N TRP A 152 5.57 11.55 1.39
CA TRP A 152 6.10 11.74 2.75
C TRP A 152 5.06 11.57 3.85
N TYR A 153 3.77 11.75 3.56
CA TYR A 153 2.69 11.57 4.53
C TYR A 153 1.83 10.35 4.21
N GLY A 154 1.31 10.27 2.98
CA GLY A 154 0.40 9.19 2.58
C GLY A 154 1.04 7.80 2.65
N LEU A 155 2.17 7.60 1.96
CA LEU A 155 2.88 6.33 2.00
C LEU A 155 3.41 6.01 3.39
N GLU A 156 3.90 7.01 4.14
CA GLU A 156 4.36 6.80 5.51
C GLU A 156 3.23 6.27 6.40
N PHE A 157 2.03 6.85 6.31
CA PHE A 157 0.88 6.37 7.05
C PHE A 157 0.43 4.98 6.59
N ALA A 158 0.42 4.73 5.29
CA ALA A 158 0.09 3.41 4.75
C ALA A 158 1.07 2.36 5.27
N ARG A 159 2.39 2.61 5.20
CA ARG A 159 3.42 1.71 5.72
C ARG A 159 3.20 1.41 7.20
N PHE A 160 2.97 2.44 8.01
CA PHE A 160 2.66 2.29 9.44
C PHE A 160 1.40 1.44 9.69
N ALA A 161 0.29 1.76 9.01
CA ALA A 161 -0.98 1.07 9.18
C ALA A 161 -0.90 -0.42 8.80
N LEU A 162 -0.25 -0.72 7.66
CA LEU A 162 -0.08 -2.08 7.19
C LEU A 162 0.86 -2.87 8.10
N ASN A 163 1.99 -2.30 8.53
CA ASN A 163 2.89 -2.93 9.49
C ASN A 163 2.15 -3.34 10.77
N ARG A 164 1.38 -2.40 11.33
CA ARG A 164 0.63 -2.63 12.56
C ARG A 164 -0.43 -3.73 12.42
N TYR A 165 -1.19 -3.74 11.34
CA TYR A 165 -2.26 -4.72 11.16
C TYR A 165 -1.78 -6.09 10.70
N TRP A 166 -0.67 -6.17 9.97
CA TRP A 166 -0.23 -7.43 9.36
C TRP A 166 0.80 -8.20 10.20
N PHE A 167 1.68 -7.48 10.90
CA PHE A 167 2.85 -8.05 11.59
C PHE A 167 2.70 -7.99 13.11
N ASP A 168 2.26 -6.86 13.65
CA ASP A 168 2.24 -6.65 15.10
C ASP A 168 1.09 -7.40 15.81
N GLY A 169 0.08 -7.86 15.08
CA GLY A 169 -1.08 -8.49 15.70
C GLY A 169 -1.93 -7.49 16.50
N ASP A 170 -3.09 -7.95 16.98
CA ASP A 170 -4.12 -7.06 17.51
C ASP A 170 -3.74 -6.44 18.88
N ASP A 171 -2.81 -7.06 19.62
CA ASP A 171 -2.44 -6.67 21.00
C ASP A 171 -1.03 -6.09 21.17
N ALA A 172 -0.20 -5.99 20.13
CA ALA A 172 1.20 -5.64 20.37
C ALA A 172 1.41 -4.19 20.81
N ALA A 173 1.89 -4.04 22.04
CA ALA A 173 2.46 -2.78 22.54
C ALA A 173 3.74 -2.37 21.78
N VAL A 174 4.36 -3.29 21.04
CA VAL A 174 5.64 -3.10 20.34
C VAL A 174 5.43 -3.23 18.83
N THR A 175 5.83 -2.20 18.10
CA THR A 175 5.79 -2.17 16.64
C THR A 175 6.98 -2.94 16.05
N THR A 176 6.73 -3.83 15.08
CA THR A 176 7.79 -4.49 14.28
C THR A 176 8.55 -3.48 13.44
N ASP A 177 7.91 -2.37 13.08
CA ASP A 177 8.61 -1.20 12.58
C ASP A 177 9.34 -0.50 13.74
N ARG A 178 10.59 -0.92 13.97
CA ARG A 178 11.46 -0.39 15.03
C ARG A 178 11.79 1.10 14.85
N ARG A 179 11.61 1.66 13.65
CA ARG A 179 11.84 3.07 13.38
C ARG A 179 10.70 3.93 13.91
N GLY A 180 9.48 3.42 13.78
CA GLY A 180 8.28 4.23 13.90
C GLY A 180 8.13 5.20 12.71
N PRO A 181 6.94 5.79 12.54
CA PRO A 181 6.68 6.70 11.44
C PRO A 181 7.39 8.04 11.65
N VAL A 182 8.03 8.54 10.60
CA VAL A 182 8.75 9.82 10.63
C VAL A 182 8.24 10.72 9.50
N LEU A 183 7.76 11.91 9.87
CA LEU A 183 7.38 12.96 8.94
C LEU A 183 8.35 14.12 9.09
N ARG A 184 9.15 14.40 8.05
CA ARG A 184 10.02 15.59 8.02
C ARG A 184 10.86 15.71 9.30
N GLY A 185 11.58 14.63 9.67
CA GLY A 185 12.45 14.60 10.84
C GLY A 185 11.79 14.31 12.16
N LYS A 186 10.46 14.38 12.19
CA LYS A 186 9.71 14.26 13.44
C LYS A 186 9.06 12.90 13.52
N ARG A 187 9.31 12.22 14.63
CA ARG A 187 8.55 11.04 15.00
C ARG A 187 7.09 11.43 15.24
N VAL A 188 6.17 10.66 14.64
CA VAL A 188 4.73 10.94 14.73
C VAL A 188 3.93 9.73 15.21
N ASP A 189 4.59 8.82 15.96
CA ASP A 189 4.01 7.58 16.45
C ASP A 189 2.62 7.77 17.07
N ASP A 190 2.47 8.72 17.99
CA ASP A 190 1.22 8.93 18.72
C ASP A 190 0.11 9.49 17.83
N ASP A 191 0.46 10.36 16.89
CA ASP A 191 -0.52 10.91 15.95
C ASP A 191 -1.03 9.85 14.99
N PHE A 192 -0.13 9.02 14.47
CA PHE A 192 -0.47 7.91 13.60
C PHE A 192 -1.25 6.83 14.34
N ARG A 193 -0.92 6.53 15.60
CA ARG A 193 -1.71 5.64 16.47
C ARG A 193 -3.13 6.16 16.67
N ARG A 194 -3.30 7.45 16.97
CA ARG A 194 -4.64 8.05 17.12
C ARG A 194 -5.45 7.93 15.83
N LYS A 195 -4.85 8.27 14.68
CA LYS A 195 -5.49 8.16 13.36
C LYS A 195 -5.85 6.73 12.98
N LEU A 196 -4.97 5.78 13.28
CA LEU A 196 -5.22 4.35 13.05
C LEU A 196 -6.35 3.84 13.95
N ALA A 197 -6.38 4.27 15.21
CA ALA A 197 -7.41 3.91 16.17
C ALA A 197 -8.78 4.51 15.79
N SER A 198 -8.82 5.70 15.17
CA SER A 198 -10.06 6.35 14.74
C SER A 198 -10.65 5.78 13.45
N LEU A 199 -9.93 4.93 12.71
CA LEU A 199 -10.47 4.32 11.49
C LEU A 199 -11.76 3.52 11.78
N SER A 200 -12.71 3.58 10.85
CA SER A 200 -13.94 2.80 10.93
C SER A 200 -13.66 1.29 10.93
N LYS A 201 -14.65 0.52 11.42
CA LYS A 201 -14.59 -0.95 11.39
C LYS A 201 -14.40 -1.49 9.96
N SER A 202 -14.99 -0.82 8.96
CA SER A 202 -14.89 -1.22 7.55
C SER A 202 -13.46 -1.05 7.02
N ALA A 203 -12.85 0.12 7.27
CA ALA A 203 -11.47 0.39 6.87
C ALA A 203 -10.48 -0.58 7.52
N LYS A 204 -10.62 -0.80 8.84
CA LYS A 204 -9.81 -1.79 9.58
C LYS A 204 -9.99 -3.20 9.01
N LYS A 205 -11.22 -3.61 8.69
CA LYS A 205 -11.50 -4.92 8.08
C LYS A 205 -10.87 -5.06 6.69
N ARG A 206 -10.91 -4.01 5.86
CA ARG A 206 -10.23 -3.99 4.55
C ARG A 206 -8.73 -4.18 4.70
N ILE A 207 -8.09 -3.44 5.61
CA ILE A 207 -6.65 -3.58 5.85
C ILE A 207 -6.32 -5.02 6.33
N LYS A 208 -7.07 -5.53 7.31
CA LYS A 208 -6.87 -6.89 7.83
C LYS A 208 -7.14 -7.99 6.79
N TYR A 209 -8.01 -7.75 5.80
CA TYR A 209 -8.36 -8.74 4.79
C TYR A 209 -7.13 -9.28 4.05
N TYR A 210 -6.18 -8.40 3.72
CA TYR A 210 -4.97 -8.79 2.97
C TYR A 210 -3.90 -9.47 3.83
N ARG A 211 -4.01 -9.40 5.16
CA ARG A 211 -3.08 -10.06 6.10
C ARG A 211 -2.93 -11.56 5.84
N LYS A 212 -4.01 -12.23 5.40
CA LYS A 212 -4.00 -13.67 5.12
C LYS A 212 -3.09 -14.07 3.95
N PHE A 213 -2.71 -13.11 3.11
CA PHE A 213 -1.78 -13.33 2.00
C PHE A 213 -0.32 -13.10 2.40
N VAL A 214 -0.06 -12.62 3.63
CA VAL A 214 1.29 -12.49 4.15
C VAL A 214 1.87 -13.87 4.43
N THR A 215 2.85 -14.27 3.64
CA THR A 215 3.43 -15.61 3.73
C THR A 215 4.29 -15.76 4.99
N PRO A 216 4.51 -16.99 5.48
CA PRO A 216 5.41 -17.25 6.61
C PRO A 216 6.83 -16.72 6.37
N GLU A 217 7.32 -16.81 5.13
CA GLU A 217 8.64 -16.32 4.73
C GLU A 217 8.72 -14.81 4.84
N VAL A 218 7.69 -14.09 4.38
CA VAL A 218 7.59 -12.62 4.55
C VAL A 218 7.47 -12.28 6.03
N ARG A 219 6.76 -13.06 6.83
CA ARG A 219 6.64 -12.81 8.27
C ARG A 219 7.96 -13.05 9.02
N ALA A 220 8.74 -14.04 8.60
CA ALA A 220 9.97 -14.45 9.29
C ALA A 220 11.21 -13.67 8.84
N THR A 221 11.28 -13.33 7.55
CA THR A 221 12.48 -12.75 6.93
C THR A 221 12.39 -11.22 6.86
N TYR A 222 11.18 -10.67 6.96
CA TYR A 222 10.90 -9.29 6.60
C TYR A 222 10.35 -8.54 7.82
N PRO A 223 11.00 -7.45 8.29
CA PRO A 223 10.55 -6.66 9.43
C PRO A 223 9.41 -5.70 9.07
N GLY A 224 8.66 -5.98 8.00
CA GLY A 224 7.48 -5.21 7.59
C GLY A 224 7.43 -4.87 6.10
N VAL A 225 6.38 -4.17 5.70
CA VAL A 225 6.05 -3.73 4.35
C VAL A 225 7.19 -2.91 3.71
N ARG A 226 7.61 -3.31 2.50
CA ARG A 226 8.50 -2.52 1.62
C ARG A 226 7.68 -1.69 0.64
N LEU A 227 7.36 -0.47 1.06
CA LEU A 227 6.66 0.54 0.27
C LEU A 227 7.56 1.76 0.14
N VAL A 228 7.99 2.06 -1.08
CA VAL A 228 9.00 3.06 -1.43
C VAL A 228 8.37 4.08 -2.37
N GLY A 229 8.76 5.35 -2.24
CA GLY A 229 8.40 6.40 -3.19
C GLY A 229 9.53 6.67 -4.18
N ALA A 230 9.19 7.12 -5.38
CA ALA A 230 10.12 7.70 -6.33
C ALA A 230 9.53 8.99 -6.89
N TYR A 231 10.30 10.07 -6.93
CA TYR A 231 9.78 11.39 -7.24
C TYR A 231 10.75 12.25 -8.04
N ALA A 232 10.19 13.23 -8.71
CA ALA A 232 10.89 14.35 -9.33
C ALA A 232 10.04 15.61 -9.18
N VAL A 233 10.57 16.76 -9.59
CA VAL A 233 9.80 18.00 -9.64
C VAL A 233 8.88 17.97 -10.85
N THR A 234 7.58 18.20 -10.65
CA THR A 234 6.62 18.32 -11.76
C THR A 234 6.96 19.52 -12.65
N ALA A 235 6.89 19.30 -13.96
CA ALA A 235 6.97 20.34 -14.98
C ALA A 235 5.59 20.69 -15.57
N LYS A 236 4.54 19.93 -15.21
CA LYS A 236 3.22 19.93 -15.85
C LYS A 236 2.07 20.06 -14.83
N ASP A 237 2.29 20.74 -13.71
CA ASP A 237 1.23 20.92 -12.69
C ASP A 237 -0.02 21.55 -13.33
N ASP A 238 -1.19 20.96 -13.04
CA ASP A 238 -2.51 21.35 -13.55
C ASP A 238 -2.70 21.32 -15.10
N ASP A 239 -1.80 20.67 -15.85
CA ASP A 239 -1.97 20.42 -17.30
C ASP A 239 -2.78 19.13 -17.56
N GLU A 240 -4.11 19.22 -17.39
CA GLU A 240 -5.01 18.07 -17.58
C GLU A 240 -4.91 17.45 -18.98
N GLY A 241 -4.67 18.27 -20.01
CA GLY A 241 -4.48 17.84 -21.39
C GLY A 241 -3.26 16.94 -21.53
N PHE A 242 -2.11 17.37 -21.02
CA PHE A 242 -0.88 16.60 -21.01
C PHE A 242 -1.05 15.23 -20.33
N TYR A 243 -1.69 15.18 -19.14
CA TYR A 243 -1.87 13.91 -18.43
C TYR A 243 -2.77 12.94 -19.19
N ALA A 244 -3.88 13.45 -19.76
CA ALA A 244 -4.80 12.63 -20.54
C ALA A 244 -4.14 12.12 -21.84
N GLU A 245 -3.40 12.98 -22.54
CA GLU A 245 -2.67 12.61 -23.76
C GLU A 245 -1.57 11.60 -23.47
N THR A 246 -0.81 11.77 -22.39
CA THR A 246 0.23 10.83 -21.97
C THR A 246 -0.38 9.46 -21.68
N LEU A 247 -1.45 9.39 -20.88
CA LEU A 247 -2.11 8.10 -20.61
C LEU A 247 -2.67 7.44 -21.86
N ARG A 248 -3.29 8.22 -22.76
CA ARG A 248 -3.80 7.67 -24.04
C ARG A 248 -2.66 7.17 -24.93
N GLY A 249 -1.59 7.94 -25.06
CA GLY A 249 -0.46 7.61 -25.94
C GLY A 249 0.34 6.40 -25.47
N TRP A 250 0.48 6.20 -24.15
CA TRP A 250 1.36 5.17 -23.59
C TRP A 250 0.64 3.95 -23.00
N CYS A 251 -0.65 4.07 -22.67
CA CYS A 251 -1.38 3.01 -21.96
C CYS A 251 -2.65 2.54 -22.67
N ALA A 252 -3.15 3.27 -23.67
CA ALA A 252 -4.28 2.78 -24.45
C ALA A 252 -3.82 1.62 -25.34
N PRO A 253 -4.63 0.55 -25.47
CA PRO A 253 -4.32 -0.50 -26.42
C PRO A 253 -4.28 0.08 -27.83
N THR A 254 -3.23 -0.22 -28.59
CA THR A 254 -3.18 0.13 -30.00
C THR A 254 -3.99 -0.88 -30.82
N ALA A 255 -4.46 -0.49 -32.00
CA ALA A 255 -5.17 -1.42 -32.89
C ALA A 255 -4.30 -2.64 -33.25
N ASP A 256 -2.97 -2.47 -33.24
CA ASP A 256 -2.00 -3.55 -33.50
C ASP A 256 -1.91 -4.54 -32.33
N ASP A 257 -2.09 -4.09 -31.08
CA ASP A 257 -2.13 -4.96 -29.90
C ASP A 257 -3.35 -5.91 -29.93
N ALA A 258 -4.46 -5.49 -30.52
CA ALA A 258 -5.67 -6.29 -30.63
C ALA A 258 -5.52 -7.51 -31.56
N SER A 259 -4.59 -7.45 -32.53
CA SER A 259 -4.33 -8.53 -33.49
C SER A 259 -3.47 -9.66 -32.92
N ASN A 260 -2.72 -9.41 -31.84
CA ASN A 260 -1.85 -10.39 -31.19
C ASN A 260 -2.54 -11.20 -30.07
N VAL A 261 -3.72 -10.79 -29.61
CA VAL A 261 -4.46 -11.51 -28.55
C VAL A 261 -5.12 -12.79 -29.08
N THR A 262 -5.28 -12.94 -30.40
CA THR A 262 -5.84 -14.15 -31.02
C THR A 262 -4.80 -15.23 -31.35
N ALA A 263 -3.51 -14.96 -31.14
CA ALA A 263 -2.41 -15.84 -31.57
C ALA A 263 -1.64 -16.52 -30.41
N VAL A 264 -2.24 -16.68 -29.22
CA VAL A 264 -1.71 -17.58 -28.18
C VAL A 264 -2.45 -18.91 -28.20
N SER A 265 -2.37 -19.57 -29.35
CA SER A 265 -2.43 -21.02 -29.45
C SER A 265 -1.57 -21.46 -30.64
N GLY A 266 -0.41 -22.05 -30.34
CA GLY A 266 0.31 -22.87 -31.32
C GLY A 266 1.57 -22.26 -31.93
N ALA A 267 2.69 -22.91 -31.60
CA ALA A 267 3.87 -23.11 -32.43
C ALA A 267 4.89 -21.96 -32.59
N ALA A 268 6.15 -22.37 -32.38
CA ALA A 268 7.37 -21.63 -32.57
C ALA A 268 7.52 -21.06 -33.99
N ALA A 269 8.09 -19.85 -34.08
CA ALA A 269 8.82 -19.42 -35.25
C ALA A 269 10.00 -18.54 -34.86
N VAL A 270 11.19 -19.06 -35.13
CA VAL A 270 12.48 -18.37 -35.16
C VAL A 270 12.57 -17.61 -36.48
N ALA A 271 12.89 -16.31 -36.46
CA ALA A 271 13.64 -15.65 -37.55
C ALA A 271 14.13 -14.24 -37.17
N GLY A 272 15.45 -14.13 -36.99
CA GLY A 272 16.30 -13.12 -37.63
C GLY A 272 15.88 -11.64 -37.60
N GLY A 273 16.13 -10.97 -36.49
CA GLY A 273 16.30 -9.51 -36.43
C GLY A 273 17.48 -9.19 -35.54
N LYS A 274 18.43 -8.36 -36.01
CA LYS A 274 19.58 -7.89 -35.22
C LYS A 274 19.06 -7.25 -33.92
N THR A 275 19.05 -8.00 -32.84
CA THR A 275 18.62 -7.52 -31.53
C THR A 275 19.67 -6.53 -31.05
N LYS A 276 19.33 -5.23 -31.04
CA LYS A 276 19.91 -4.33 -30.04
C LYS A 276 19.85 -5.08 -28.72
N ALA A 277 20.99 -5.25 -28.04
CA ALA A 277 21.04 -5.95 -26.76
C ALA A 277 19.89 -5.42 -25.90
N LYS A 278 18.87 -6.26 -25.71
CA LYS A 278 17.69 -5.88 -24.93
C LYS A 278 18.21 -5.80 -23.52
N VAL A 279 18.48 -4.58 -23.06
CA VAL A 279 18.86 -4.32 -21.68
C VAL A 279 17.78 -4.99 -20.84
N SER A 280 18.17 -6.00 -20.08
CA SER A 280 17.23 -6.69 -19.19
C SER A 280 16.67 -5.63 -18.25
N PRO A 281 15.33 -5.56 -18.08
CA PRO A 281 14.74 -4.56 -17.20
C PRO A 281 15.27 -4.78 -15.78
N PRO A 282 15.53 -3.69 -15.02
CA PRO A 282 15.95 -3.81 -13.63
C PRO A 282 14.87 -4.56 -12.85
N ARG A 283 15.26 -5.59 -12.10
CA ARG A 283 14.31 -6.46 -11.38
C ARG A 283 14.37 -6.26 -9.88
N THR A 284 15.57 -5.95 -9.38
CA THR A 284 15.81 -5.79 -7.95
C THR A 284 15.65 -4.34 -7.52
N GLU A 285 15.40 -4.13 -6.22
CA GLU A 285 15.24 -2.77 -5.69
C GLU A 285 16.49 -1.90 -5.91
N ALA A 286 17.69 -2.45 -5.75
CA ALA A 286 18.92 -1.70 -6.00
C ALA A 286 19.14 -1.38 -7.48
N GLU A 287 18.85 -2.33 -8.39
CA GLU A 287 18.91 -2.07 -9.83
C GLU A 287 17.92 -0.97 -10.24
N VAL A 288 16.69 -1.04 -9.71
CA VAL A 288 15.65 -0.05 -9.96
C VAL A 288 16.06 1.30 -9.40
N ALA A 289 16.53 1.38 -8.15
CA ALA A 289 16.98 2.63 -7.55
C ALA A 289 18.09 3.27 -8.37
N ALA A 290 19.13 2.51 -8.73
CA ALA A 290 20.24 3.01 -9.55
C ALA A 290 19.78 3.49 -10.93
N ALA A 291 18.88 2.77 -11.59
CA ALA A 291 18.34 3.15 -12.89
C ALA A 291 17.49 4.44 -12.81
N LEU A 292 16.66 4.57 -11.78
CA LEU A 292 15.80 5.75 -11.58
C LEU A 292 16.62 6.99 -11.20
N GLU A 293 17.61 6.85 -10.32
CA GLU A 293 18.54 7.92 -9.94
C GLU A 293 19.40 8.37 -11.12
N GLY A 294 19.90 7.42 -11.92
CA GLY A 294 20.58 7.72 -13.18
C GLY A 294 19.69 8.44 -14.20
N ALA A 295 18.37 8.29 -14.10
CA ALA A 295 17.38 9.00 -14.91
C ALA A 295 16.86 10.29 -14.26
N GLY A 296 17.43 10.71 -13.12
CA GLY A 296 17.12 11.98 -12.46
C GLY A 296 15.94 11.95 -11.48
N LEU A 297 15.47 10.77 -11.08
CA LEU A 297 14.48 10.63 -10.01
C LEU A 297 15.19 10.49 -8.66
N SER A 298 14.51 10.91 -7.59
CA SER A 298 14.94 10.68 -6.21
C SER A 298 14.09 9.57 -5.60
N MET A 299 14.73 8.69 -4.85
CA MET A 299 14.06 7.65 -4.07
C MET A 299 13.62 8.21 -2.71
N PHE A 300 12.49 7.74 -2.19
CA PHE A 300 11.96 8.08 -0.87
C PHE A 300 11.65 6.81 -0.09
N TYR A 301 12.47 6.51 0.90
CA TYR A 301 12.34 5.29 1.69
C TYR A 301 11.60 5.51 3.03
N GLY A 302 11.23 6.76 3.33
CA GLY A 302 10.58 7.18 4.58
C GLY A 302 11.53 8.00 5.46
N GLY A 303 10.98 8.88 6.31
CA GLY A 303 11.70 9.79 7.22
C GLY A 303 12.65 10.81 6.56
N GLU A 304 13.46 11.53 7.36
CA GLU A 304 14.20 12.72 6.89
C GLU A 304 15.56 12.42 6.22
N HIS A 305 16.09 11.20 6.39
CA HIS A 305 17.35 10.77 5.79
C HIS A 305 17.14 9.41 5.12
N ASP A 306 17.14 9.39 3.79
CA ASP A 306 17.03 8.16 2.98
C ASP A 306 18.19 7.17 3.26
N GLU A 307 19.36 7.66 3.66
CA GLU A 307 20.57 6.87 3.97
C GLU A 307 20.44 5.99 5.23
N GLU A 308 19.60 6.36 6.21
CA GLU A 308 19.35 5.50 7.38
C GLU A 308 18.55 4.25 7.00
N TRP A 309 17.82 4.30 5.88
CA TRP A 309 16.97 3.19 5.47
C TRP A 309 17.79 2.09 4.80
N THR A 310 18.68 2.40 3.87
CA THR A 310 19.55 1.41 3.19
C THR A 310 20.59 0.80 4.14
N ASN A 311 21.24 1.60 5.00
CA ASN A 311 22.33 1.12 5.86
C ASN A 311 21.85 0.16 6.98
N ARG A 312 20.60 0.28 7.45
CA ARG A 312 20.12 -0.52 8.59
C ARG A 312 19.85 -1.99 8.26
N TRP A 313 19.65 -2.31 6.99
CA TRP A 313 19.45 -3.68 6.53
C TRP A 313 20.74 -4.45 6.30
N VAL A 314 21.80 -3.72 5.95
CA VAL A 314 23.15 -4.27 5.74
C VAL A 314 23.79 -4.67 7.07
N HIS A 315 23.45 -3.98 8.17
CA HIS A 315 24.04 -4.19 9.50
C HIS A 315 23.33 -5.22 10.39
N HIS A 316 22.56 -6.16 9.82
CA HIS A 316 22.12 -7.36 10.57
C HIS A 316 23.28 -8.33 10.92
N ARG A 317 24.54 -7.88 10.84
CA ARG A 317 25.75 -8.67 11.07
C ARG A 317 26.28 -8.66 12.50
N GLU A 318 25.84 -7.77 13.39
CA GLU A 318 26.55 -7.58 14.68
C GLU A 318 25.66 -7.26 15.89
N ALA A 319 24.61 -8.06 16.13
CA ALA A 319 23.94 -8.09 17.44
C ALA A 319 23.46 -9.49 17.80
#